data_AF-A0AAV8ZK59-F1
#
_entry.id   AF-A0AAV8ZK59-F1
#
_cell.length_a   1.000
_cell.length_b   1.000
_cell.length_c   1.000
_cell.angle_alpha   90.00
_cell.angle_beta   90.00
_cell.angle_gamma   90.00
#
_symmetry.space_group_name_H-M   'P 1'
#
loop_
_entity.id
_entity.type
_entity.pdbx_description
1 polymer ?
#
loop_
_entity_poly.entity_id
_entity_poly.type
_entity_poly.pdbx_seq_one_letter_code
_entity_poly.pdbx_strand_id
1 'polypeptide(L)'
;MAKNTSSSAFRKIDVDQYSEDNFKEDETDSGGLVGPDENEENALNLTLRVLLSIKPSQIEEVVNSLDTNLIDTLMKYVYKGFEYPSEGSSGHLLLWHEKIYNVGGVGCIVRVLADTRRV
;
A
#
# COMPACT_ATOMS: atom_id res chain seq x y z
N MET A 1 -11.99 31.67 -47.00
CA MET A 1 -11.91 31.95 -45.54
C MET A 1 -11.78 30.63 -44.81
N ALA A 2 -10.62 30.36 -44.21
CA ALA A 2 -10.42 29.18 -43.38
C ALA A 2 -11.28 29.31 -42.11
N LYS A 3 -12.22 28.39 -41.93
CA LYS A 3 -13.10 28.35 -40.76
C LYS A 3 -12.27 27.86 -39.57
N ASN A 4 -11.97 28.79 -38.66
CA ASN A 4 -11.60 28.63 -37.25
C ASN A 4 -10.94 27.29 -36.83
N THR A 5 -9.61 27.26 -36.81
CA THR A 5 -8.80 26.19 -36.18
C THR A 5 -8.60 26.40 -34.67
N SER A 6 -9.48 27.14 -34.01
CA SER A 6 -9.35 27.55 -32.59
C SER A 6 -9.83 26.49 -31.58
N SER A 7 -10.35 25.36 -32.04
CA SER A 7 -10.67 24.24 -31.16
C SER A 7 -9.40 23.50 -30.74
N SER A 8 -8.90 23.74 -29.53
CA SER A 8 -7.77 22.98 -28.94
C SER A 8 -8.20 21.62 -28.37
N ALA A 9 -9.43 21.15 -28.64
CA ALA A 9 -9.97 19.92 -28.07
C ALA A 9 -9.11 18.68 -28.41
N PHE A 10 -8.50 18.65 -29.60
CA PHE A 10 -7.61 17.56 -30.03
C PHE A 10 -6.30 17.48 -29.25
N ARG A 11 -5.85 18.57 -28.60
CA ARG A 11 -4.63 18.61 -27.77
C ARG A 11 -4.87 18.16 -26.33
N LYS A 12 -6.13 18.00 -25.93
CA LYS A 12 -6.51 17.52 -24.59
C LYS A 12 -6.56 15.99 -24.52
N ILE A 13 -6.49 15.32 -25.66
CA ILE A 13 -6.47 13.86 -25.73
C ILE A 13 -5.05 13.42 -25.41
N ASP A 14 -4.91 12.65 -24.34
CA ASP A 14 -3.66 11.99 -24.01
C ASP A 14 -3.50 10.77 -24.93
N VAL A 15 -2.79 10.95 -26.04
CA VAL A 15 -2.54 9.91 -27.04
C VAL A 15 -1.64 8.82 -26.46
N ASP A 16 -0.78 9.16 -25.49
CA ASP A 16 0.18 8.24 -24.91
C ASP A 16 -0.54 7.10 -24.18
N GLN A 17 -1.73 7.32 -23.59
CA GLN A 17 -2.51 6.25 -22.95
C GLN A 17 -2.85 5.07 -23.87
N TYR A 18 -2.92 5.29 -25.18
CA TYR A 18 -3.29 4.27 -26.16
C TYR A 18 -2.09 3.68 -26.90
N SER A 19 -0.86 4.05 -26.51
CA SER A 19 0.36 3.49 -27.11
C SER A 19 0.48 1.99 -26.78
N GLU A 20 0.73 1.17 -27.81
CA GLU A 20 0.95 -0.28 -27.64
C GLU A 20 2.24 -0.59 -26.88
N ASP A 21 3.20 0.35 -26.88
CA ASP A 21 4.49 0.23 -26.18
C ASP A 21 4.41 0.56 -24.68
N ASN A 22 3.25 0.99 -24.19
CA ASN A 22 3.06 1.23 -22.77
C ASN A 22 3.24 -0.07 -21.97
N PHE A 23 3.93 0.03 -20.84
CA PHE A 23 4.03 -1.07 -19.90
C PHE A 23 2.63 -1.43 -19.39
N LYS A 24 2.22 -2.68 -19.63
CA LYS A 24 1.02 -3.27 -19.05
C LYS A 24 1.44 -4.15 -17.90
N GLU A 25 0.86 -3.94 -16.74
CA GLU A 25 1.04 -4.87 -15.63
C GLU A 25 0.48 -6.23 -16.06
N ASP A 26 1.25 -7.31 -15.86
CA ASP A 26 0.76 -8.65 -16.13
C ASP A 26 -0.48 -8.92 -15.26
N GLU A 27 -1.61 -9.26 -15.90
CA GLU A 27 -2.79 -9.81 -15.22
C GLU A 27 -2.46 -11.21 -14.69
N THR A 28 -1.71 -11.30 -13.60
CA THR A 28 -1.69 -12.53 -12.80
C THR A 28 -3.03 -12.70 -12.10
N ASP A 29 -3.56 -13.93 -12.08
CA ASP A 29 -4.85 -14.41 -11.51
C ASP A 29 -5.05 -14.11 -10.00
N SER A 30 -4.28 -13.20 -9.42
CA SER A 30 -4.38 -12.75 -8.04
C SER A 30 -4.10 -11.25 -7.98
N GLY A 31 -5.18 -10.46 -8.09
CA GLY A 31 -5.21 -9.04 -7.75
C GLY A 31 -4.74 -8.12 -8.88
N GLY A 32 -5.50 -8.07 -9.98
CA GLY A 32 -5.54 -6.85 -10.80
C GLY A 32 -6.16 -5.70 -10.00
N LEU A 33 -6.04 -4.47 -10.52
CA LEU A 33 -6.63 -3.24 -9.99
C LEU A 33 -8.17 -3.34 -9.89
N VAL A 34 -8.67 -4.09 -8.93
CA VAL A 34 -10.07 -4.12 -8.51
C VAL A 34 -10.23 -2.97 -7.51
N GLY A 35 -11.36 -2.27 -7.54
CA GLY A 35 -11.66 -1.25 -6.53
C GLY A 35 -11.58 -1.84 -5.11
N PRO A 36 -11.63 -1.02 -4.04
CA PRO A 36 -11.44 -1.50 -2.68
C PRO A 36 -12.34 -2.71 -2.42
N ASP A 37 -11.72 -3.89 -2.34
CA ASP A 37 -12.45 -5.11 -2.12
C ASP A 37 -12.92 -5.06 -0.66
N GLU A 38 -14.20 -5.30 -0.40
CA GLU A 38 -14.74 -5.32 0.97
C GLU A 38 -13.92 -6.25 1.88
N ASN A 39 -13.32 -7.30 1.29
CA ASN A 39 -12.42 -8.22 1.97
C ASN A 39 -11.09 -7.57 2.39
N GLU A 40 -10.50 -6.71 1.57
CA GLU A 40 -9.27 -5.98 1.89
C GLU A 40 -9.52 -4.98 3.03
N GLU A 41 -10.62 -4.24 2.95
CA GLU A 41 -11.03 -3.31 4.02
C GLU A 41 -11.29 -4.06 5.33
N ASN A 42 -11.96 -5.21 5.28
CA ASN A 42 -12.19 -6.05 6.44
C ASN A 42 -10.88 -6.60 7.03
N ALA A 43 -9.94 -7.03 6.19
CA ALA A 43 -8.63 -7.51 6.62
C ALA A 43 -7.80 -6.38 7.26
N LEU A 44 -7.81 -5.18 6.67
CA LEU A 44 -7.16 -4.00 7.23
C LEU A 44 -7.74 -3.65 8.60
N ASN A 45 -9.08 -3.54 8.70
CA ASN A 45 -9.76 -3.20 9.94
C ASN A 45 -9.46 -4.22 11.05
N LEU A 46 -9.47 -5.51 10.73
CA LEU A 46 -9.12 -6.56 11.68
C LEU A 46 -7.65 -6.42 12.14
N THR A 47 -6.74 -6.22 11.19
CA THR A 47 -5.31 -6.09 11.46
C THR A 47 -5.03 -4.87 12.35
N LEU A 48 -5.57 -3.70 12.01
CA LEU A 48 -5.40 -2.49 12.83
C LEU A 48 -5.94 -2.66 14.25
N ARG A 49 -7.10 -3.32 14.41
CA ARG A 49 -7.63 -3.63 15.74
C ARG A 49 -6.67 -4.49 16.56
N VAL A 50 -6.05 -5.49 15.95
CA VAL A 50 -5.04 -6.34 16.61
C VAL A 50 -3.81 -5.51 16.97
N LEU A 51 -3.24 -4.77 16.02
CA LEU A 51 -2.03 -3.97 16.22
C LEU A 51 -2.20 -2.94 17.35
N LEU A 52 -3.33 -2.24 17.41
CA LEU A 52 -3.61 -1.24 18.44
C LEU A 52 -3.95 -1.84 19.81
N SER A 53 -4.31 -3.13 19.88
CA SER A 53 -4.62 -3.81 21.15
C SER A 53 -3.38 -4.34 21.88
N ILE A 54 -2.28 -4.54 21.16
CA ILE A 54 -1.03 -5.08 21.69
C ILE A 54 -0.29 -4.00 22.47
N LYS A 55 0.28 -4.34 23.63
CA LYS A 55 1.03 -3.36 24.42
C LYS A 55 2.40 -3.09 23.76
N PRO A 56 2.94 -1.85 23.84
CA PRO A 56 4.26 -1.54 23.30
C PRO A 56 5.38 -2.49 23.73
N SER A 57 5.33 -2.98 24.98
CA SER A 57 6.31 -3.91 25.53
C SER A 57 6.28 -5.31 24.90
N GLN A 58 5.20 -5.67 24.19
CA GLN A 58 5.01 -7.00 23.58
C GLN A 58 5.28 -6.98 22.07
N ILE A 59 5.36 -5.81 21.44
CA ILE A 59 5.55 -5.67 19.99
C ILE A 59 6.81 -6.41 19.54
N GLU A 60 7.92 -6.23 20.25
CA GLU A 60 9.21 -6.84 19.88
C GLU A 60 9.18 -8.37 19.90
N GLU A 61 8.49 -8.97 20.86
CA GLU A 61 8.32 -10.43 20.92
C GLU A 61 7.51 -10.95 19.73
N VAL A 62 6.41 -10.25 19.38
CA VAL A 62 5.56 -10.61 18.24
C VAL A 62 6.35 -10.51 16.94
N VAL A 63 7.05 -9.40 16.69
CA VAL A 63 7.83 -9.19 15.46
C VAL A 63 8.91 -10.27 15.30
N ASN A 64 9.61 -10.63 16.38
CA ASN A 64 10.65 -11.67 16.33
C ASN A 64 10.10 -13.10 16.09
N SER A 65 8.79 -13.31 16.24
CA SER A 65 8.14 -14.61 15.96
C SER A 65 7.72 -14.79 14.50
N LEU A 66 7.80 -13.73 13.69
CA LEU A 66 7.36 -13.73 12.29
C LEU A 66 8.51 -14.09 11.34
N ASP A 67 8.18 -14.77 10.24
CA ASP A 67 9.12 -14.94 9.13
C ASP A 67 9.23 -13.66 8.28
N THR A 68 10.21 -13.65 7.38
CA THR A 68 10.51 -12.47 6.55
C THR A 68 9.37 -12.04 5.64
N ASN A 69 8.55 -12.97 5.13
CA ASN A 69 7.41 -12.64 4.28
C ASN A 69 6.28 -12.02 5.11
N LEU A 70 6.06 -12.51 6.33
CA LEU A 70 5.10 -11.95 7.26
C LEU A 70 5.54 -10.58 7.78
N ILE A 71 6.84 -10.35 7.97
CA ILE A 71 7.41 -9.02 8.29
C ILE A 71 7.07 -8.00 7.20
N ASP A 72 7.27 -8.37 5.94
CA ASP A 72 6.94 -7.50 4.81
C ASP A 72 5.44 -7.23 4.72
N THR A 73 4.62 -8.27 4.93
CA THR A 73 3.15 -8.15 4.92
C THR A 73 2.66 -7.26 6.07
N LEU A 74 3.23 -7.41 7.25
CA LEU A 74 2.94 -6.56 8.40
C LEU A 74 3.33 -5.10 8.13
N MET A 75 4.49 -4.86 7.51
CA MET A 75 4.90 -3.50 7.12
C MET A 75 3.90 -2.88 6.13
N LYS A 76 3.36 -3.64 5.17
CA LYS A 76 2.32 -3.14 4.25
C LYS A 76 1.08 -2.66 5.01
N TYR A 77 0.59 -3.44 5.97
CA TYR A 77 -0.56 -3.05 6.79
C TYR A 77 -0.27 -1.83 7.68
N VAL A 78 0.97 -1.65 8.15
CA VAL A 78 1.36 -0.43 8.88
C VAL A 78 1.28 0.81 7.98
N TYR A 79 1.83 0.74 6.76
CA TYR A 79 1.74 1.83 5.78
C TYR A 79 0.29 2.11 5.37
N LYS A 80 -0.49 1.06 5.12
CA LYS A 80 -1.92 1.19 4.83
C LYS A 80 -2.68 1.81 6.00
N GLY A 81 -2.34 1.44 7.23
CA GLY A 81 -2.89 2.04 8.45
C GLY A 81 -2.63 3.53 8.58
N PHE A 82 -1.50 4.04 8.09
CA PHE A 82 -1.22 5.48 8.07
C PHE A 82 -2.14 6.26 7.11
N GLU A 83 -2.77 5.60 6.12
CA GLU A 83 -3.79 6.23 5.27
C GLU A 83 -5.11 6.45 6.01
N TYR A 84 -5.37 5.71 7.10
CA TYR A 84 -6.62 5.75 7.89
C TYR A 84 -6.36 6.06 9.38
N PRO A 85 -5.86 7.27 9.71
CA PRO A 85 -5.54 7.61 11.09
C PRO A 85 -6.80 7.70 11.95
N SER A 86 -6.79 7.01 13.08
CA SER A 86 -7.70 7.20 14.21
C SER A 86 -6.97 7.78 15.42
N GLU A 87 -7.71 8.33 16.39
CA GLU A 87 -7.11 8.99 17.56
C GLU A 87 -6.12 8.07 18.30
N GLY A 88 -4.88 8.52 18.46
CA GLY A 88 -3.81 7.75 19.12
C GLY A 88 -3.21 6.60 18.30
N SER A 89 -3.76 6.26 17.13
CA SER A 89 -3.30 5.12 16.33
C SER A 89 -1.93 5.35 15.68
N SER A 90 -1.68 6.53 15.11
CA SER A 90 -0.43 6.82 14.39
C SER A 90 0.81 6.68 15.28
N GLY A 91 0.73 7.12 16.54
CA GLY A 91 1.83 6.96 17.50
C GLY A 91 2.12 5.49 17.79
N HIS A 92 1.07 4.67 17.92
CA HIS A 92 1.21 3.23 18.12
C HIS A 92 1.76 2.50 16.89
N LEU A 93 1.31 2.89 15.69
CA LEU A 93 1.82 2.37 14.42
C LEU A 93 3.28 2.75 14.17
N LEU A 94 3.75 3.91 14.65
CA LEU A 94 5.16 4.28 14.60
C LEU A 94 6.03 3.37 15.47
N LEU A 95 5.53 2.91 16.62
CA LEU A 95 6.24 1.91 17.45
C LEU A 95 6.33 0.56 16.74
N TRP A 96 5.24 0.12 16.08
CA TRP A 96 5.26 -1.07 15.22
C TRP A 96 6.30 -0.92 14.12
N HIS A 97 6.26 0.19 13.38
CA HIS A 97 7.21 0.47 12.32
C HIS A 97 8.67 0.39 12.79
N GLU A 98 9.01 1.01 13.93
CA GLU A 98 10.35 0.95 14.51
C GLU A 98 10.80 -0.49 14.76
N LYS A 99 9.96 -1.31 15.41
CA LYS A 99 10.31 -2.69 15.76
C LYS A 99 10.41 -3.59 14.54
N ILE A 100 9.53 -3.43 13.55
CA ILE A 100 9.61 -4.16 12.28
C ILE A 100 10.90 -3.76 11.53
N TYR A 101 11.23 -2.47 11.48
CA TYR A 101 12.45 -1.97 10.85
C TYR A 101 13.72 -2.56 11.48
N ASN A 102 13.75 -2.73 12.80
CA ASN A 102 14.89 -3.33 13.49
C ASN A 102 15.16 -4.78 13.07
N VAL A 103 14.15 -5.52 12.60
CA VAL A 103 14.26 -6.91 12.14
C VAL A 103 14.40 -6.99 10.61
N GLY A 104 13.51 -6.34 9.87
CA GLY A 104 13.45 -6.40 8.40
C GLY A 104 14.39 -5.42 7.68
N GLY A 105 14.97 -4.46 8.41
CA GLY A 105 15.78 -3.37 7.86
C GLY A 105 15.02 -2.51 6.85
N VAL A 106 15.77 -1.75 6.05
CA VAL A 106 15.18 -0.92 4.97
C VAL A 106 14.49 -1.75 3.88
N GLY A 107 14.87 -3.03 3.74
CA GLY A 107 14.34 -3.91 2.70
C GLY A 107 12.82 -4.11 2.78
N CYS A 108 12.27 -4.23 4.00
CA CYS A 108 10.82 -4.37 4.18
C CYS A 108 10.06 -3.13 3.67
N ILE A 109 10.58 -1.93 3.94
CA ILE A 109 10.00 -0.67 3.44
C ILE A 109 10.10 -0.59 1.92
N VAL A 110 11.28 -0.87 1.34
CA VAL A 110 11.48 -0.81 -0.11
C VAL A 110 10.54 -1.77 -0.84
N ARG A 111 10.30 -2.96 -0.29
CA ARG A 111 9.34 -3.91 -0.86
C ARG A 111 7.90 -3.43 -0.75
N VAL A 112 7.50 -2.72 0.31
CA VAL A 112 6.18 -2.06 0.37
C VAL A 112 6.04 -0.98 -0.71
N LEU A 113 7.06 -0.13 -0.88
CA LEU A 113 7.01 0.97 -1.85
C LEU A 113 7.06 0.50 -3.31
N ALA A 114 7.71 -0.65 -3.56
CA ALA A 114 7.81 -1.26 -4.88
C ALA A 114 6.65 -2.22 -5.20
N ASP A 115 5.77 -2.52 -4.24
CA ASP A 115 4.64 -3.39 -4.49
C ASP A 115 3.58 -2.67 -5.31
N THR A 116 3.38 -3.12 -6.54
CA THR A 116 2.30 -2.65 -7.41
C THR A 116 0.94 -3.20 -6.96
N ARG A 117 0.92 -4.30 -6.20
CA ARG A 117 -0.28 -4.87 -5.61
C ARG A 117 -0.48 -4.31 -4.21
N ARG A 118 -1.47 -3.43 -4.09
CA ARG A 118 -1.82 -2.83 -2.80
C ARG A 118 -2.65 -3.82 -1.96
N VAL A 119 -2.58 -3.64 -0.64
CA VAL A 119 -3.46 -4.27 0.35
C VAL A 119 -4.46 -3.24 0.84
#